data_AF-A0AAD1BDM6-F1
#
_entry.id   AF-A0AAD1BDM6-F1
#
_cell.length_a   1.000
_cell.length_b   1.000
_cell.length_c   1.000
_cell.angle_alpha   90.00
_cell.angle_beta   90.00
_cell.angle_gamma   90.00
#
_symmetry.space_group_name_H-M   'P 1'
#
loop_
_entity.id
_entity.type
_entity.pdbx_description
1 polymer ?
#
loop_
_entity_poly.entity_id
_entity_poly.type
_entity_poly.pdbx_seq_one_letter_code
_entity_poly.pdbx_strand_id
1 'polypeptide(L)'
;MKKIVPDPPTSSYRDPQLKAANASVREALARHPLDLAMFQFKTTAQAVTPDSLFSVRPGVGVEEALVHVALLLKCAEEVSDEITRQGSGLETGLIWSMVHSVEMARAVVEALLDGAPRDAVGLGVEGGC
;
A
#
# COMPACT_ATOMS: atom_id res chain seq x y z
N MET A 1 -15.59 -13.36 44.31
CA MET A 1 -15.73 -12.78 42.96
C MET A 1 -14.36 -12.87 42.28
N LYS A 2 -14.16 -13.82 41.36
CA LYS A 2 -12.90 -13.89 40.61
C LYS A 2 -12.94 -12.77 39.58
N LYS A 3 -12.11 -11.73 39.75
CA LYS A 3 -11.96 -10.71 38.72
C LYS A 3 -11.47 -11.43 37.47
N ILE A 4 -12.31 -11.44 36.44
CA ILE A 4 -11.90 -11.78 35.08
C ILE A 4 -11.00 -10.61 34.68
N VAL A 5 -9.70 -10.80 34.84
CA VAL A 5 -8.71 -9.90 34.25
C VAL A 5 -8.76 -10.24 32.76
N PRO A 6 -9.12 -9.28 31.87
CA PRO A 6 -9.03 -9.51 30.44
C PRO A 6 -7.58 -9.86 30.11
N ASP A 7 -7.37 -10.95 29.37
CA ASP A 7 -6.03 -11.30 28.92
C ASP A 7 -5.40 -10.10 28.21
N PRO A 8 -4.10 -9.83 28.44
CA PRO A 8 -3.42 -8.74 27.75
C PRO A 8 -3.57 -8.96 26.24
N PRO A 9 -3.76 -7.89 25.43
CA PRO A 9 -3.84 -8.03 24.00
C PRO A 9 -2.56 -8.72 23.53
N THR A 10 -2.68 -9.96 23.10
CA THR A 10 -1.59 -10.69 22.47
C THR A 10 -1.28 -9.92 21.20
N SER A 11 -0.14 -9.21 21.20
CA SER A 11 0.51 -8.63 20.02
C SER A 11 1.00 -9.76 19.10
N SER A 12 0.07 -10.61 18.66
CA SER A 12 0.31 -11.85 17.95
C SER A 12 0.11 -11.69 16.45
N TYR A 13 -0.29 -10.51 15.98
CA TYR A 13 -0.53 -10.29 14.55
C TYR A 13 0.74 -10.11 13.72
N ARG A 14 1.92 -10.07 14.35
CA ARG A 14 3.17 -9.77 13.66
C ARG A 14 3.79 -11.05 13.10
N ASP A 15 3.21 -11.52 11.99
CA ASP A 15 3.70 -12.61 11.17
C ASP A 15 5.23 -12.48 10.92
N PRO A 16 6.04 -13.47 11.32
CA PRO A 16 7.49 -13.49 11.04
C PRO A 16 7.82 -13.31 9.56
N GLN A 17 6.98 -13.81 8.64
CA GLN A 17 7.17 -13.63 7.20
C GLN A 17 6.99 -12.17 6.79
N LEU A 18 5.93 -11.51 7.26
CA LEU A 18 5.70 -10.09 7.04
C LEU A 18 6.85 -9.24 7.57
N LYS A 19 7.38 -9.59 8.75
CA LYS A 19 8.54 -8.91 9.34
C LYS A 19 9.78 -9.04 8.46
N ALA A 20 10.05 -10.24 7.93
CA ALA A 20 11.18 -10.49 7.04
C ALA A 20 11.00 -9.74 5.70
N ALA A 21 9.80 -9.73 5.12
CA ALA A 21 9.49 -8.98 3.90
C ALA A 21 9.73 -7.48 4.09
N ASN A 22 9.23 -6.89 5.18
CA ASN A 22 9.46 -5.48 5.51
C ASN A 22 10.94 -5.16 5.73
N ALA A 23 11.71 -6.07 6.34
CA ALA A 23 13.15 -5.90 6.50
C ALA A 23 13.86 -5.85 5.14
N SER A 24 13.52 -6.76 4.23
CA SER A 24 14.05 -6.77 2.87
C SER A 24 13.73 -5.47 2.11
N VAL A 25 12.50 -4.95 2.22
CA VAL A 25 12.14 -3.65 1.62
C VAL A 25 13.00 -2.52 2.19
N ARG A 26 13.21 -2.49 3.51
CA ARG A 26 14.05 -1.45 4.15
C ARG A 26 15.50 -1.53 3.70
N GLU A 27 16.06 -2.74 3.57
CA GLU A 27 17.41 -2.93 3.04
C GLU A 27 17.52 -2.51 1.56
N ALA A 28 16.50 -2.79 0.75
CA ALA A 28 16.45 -2.33 -0.63
C ALA A 28 16.40 -0.81 -0.72
N LEU A 29 15.56 -0.16 0.08
CA LEU A 29 15.47 1.31 0.16
C LEU A 29 16.76 1.94 0.68
N ALA A 30 17.43 1.34 1.67
CA ALA A 30 18.69 1.87 2.19
C ALA A 30 19.83 1.85 1.16
N ARG A 31 19.79 0.90 0.20
CA ARG A 31 20.78 0.77 -0.88
C ARG A 31 20.53 1.72 -2.05
N HIS A 32 19.31 2.23 -2.20
CA HIS A 32 18.93 3.11 -3.29
C HIS A 32 18.49 4.46 -2.71
N PRO A 33 19.41 5.43 -2.58
CA PRO A 33 19.04 6.76 -2.11
C PRO A 33 17.92 7.32 -3.00
N LEU A 34 16.91 7.89 -2.35
CA LEU A 34 15.76 8.46 -3.04
C LEU A 34 16.24 9.62 -3.94
N ASP A 35 16.09 9.46 -5.25
CA ASP A 35 16.31 10.55 -6.19
C ASP A 35 15.24 11.62 -5.98
N LEU A 36 15.64 12.82 -5.57
CA LEU A 36 14.73 13.96 -5.38
C LEU A 36 13.95 14.31 -6.66
N ALA A 37 14.42 13.88 -7.85
CA ALA A 37 13.65 13.98 -9.08
C ALA A 37 12.32 13.20 -9.02
N MET A 38 12.16 12.24 -8.11
CA MET A 38 10.88 11.54 -7.91
C MET A 38 9.74 12.46 -7.50
N PHE A 39 10.05 13.60 -6.85
CA PHE A 39 9.05 14.62 -6.52
C PHE A 39 8.44 15.30 -7.75
N GLN A 40 9.04 15.11 -8.93
CA GLN A 40 8.51 15.57 -10.20
C GLN A 40 7.53 14.58 -10.84
N PHE A 41 7.43 13.35 -10.31
CA PHE A 41 6.54 12.33 -10.84
C PHE A 41 5.09 12.72 -10.63
N LYS A 42 4.27 12.33 -11.60
CA LYS A 42 2.84 12.54 -11.59
C LYS A 42 2.14 11.25 -11.93
N THR A 43 0.96 11.05 -11.36
CA THR A 43 0.13 9.89 -11.71
C THR A 43 -0.18 9.89 -13.20
N THR A 44 -0.15 8.71 -13.81
CA THR A 44 -0.70 8.48 -15.15
C THR A 44 -1.99 7.69 -15.03
N ALA A 45 -2.93 7.97 -15.92
CA ALA A 45 -4.16 7.18 -15.99
C ALA A 45 -3.85 5.83 -16.62
N GLN A 46 -4.31 4.76 -16.00
CA GLN A 46 -4.34 3.43 -16.60
C GLN A 46 -5.61 3.27 -17.46
N ALA A 47 -5.53 2.35 -18.43
CA ALA A 47 -6.70 1.98 -19.22
C ALA A 47 -7.75 1.31 -18.32
N VAL A 48 -8.98 1.83 -18.36
CA VAL A 48 -10.11 1.24 -17.62
C VAL A 48 -10.55 -0.03 -18.33
N THR A 49 -10.53 -1.14 -17.61
CA THR A 49 -11.03 -2.45 -18.06
C THR A 49 -12.39 -2.75 -17.41
N PRO A 50 -13.17 -3.72 -17.90
CA PRO A 50 -14.41 -4.13 -17.23
C PRO A 50 -14.22 -4.61 -15.79
N ASP A 51 -13.01 -5.07 -15.44
CA ASP A 51 -12.65 -5.51 -14.08
C ASP A 51 -12.09 -4.38 -13.21
N SER A 52 -11.93 -3.17 -13.78
CA SER A 52 -11.44 -2.01 -13.05
C SER A 52 -12.53 -1.47 -12.13
N LEU A 53 -12.34 -1.61 -10.82
CA LEU A 53 -13.25 -1.08 -9.80
C LEU A 53 -13.24 0.46 -9.74
N PHE A 54 -12.12 1.09 -10.10
CA PHE A 54 -11.94 2.54 -10.13
C PHE A 54 -10.78 2.94 -11.05
N SER A 55 -10.59 4.24 -11.27
CA SER A 55 -9.48 4.81 -12.05
C SER A 55 -8.81 5.95 -11.28
N VAL A 56 -7.50 6.08 -11.41
CA VAL A 56 -6.73 7.17 -10.80
C VAL A 56 -6.71 8.39 -11.72
N ARG A 57 -6.89 9.59 -11.14
CA ARG A 57 -6.79 10.86 -11.88
C ARG A 57 -5.35 11.08 -12.33
N PRO A 58 -5.07 11.33 -13.61
CA PRO A 58 -3.72 11.64 -14.07
C PRO A 58 -3.29 13.05 -13.63
N GLY A 59 -1.98 13.26 -13.56
CA GLY A 59 -1.38 14.57 -13.29
C GLY A 59 -1.30 14.97 -11.82
N VAL A 60 -1.69 14.10 -10.89
CA VAL A 60 -1.56 14.33 -9.44
C VAL A 60 -0.09 14.16 -9.06
N GLY A 61 0.48 15.15 -8.38
CA GLY A 61 1.88 15.10 -7.96
C GLY A 61 2.14 13.99 -6.93
N VAL A 62 3.35 13.44 -6.92
CA VAL A 62 3.71 12.32 -6.02
C VAL A 62 3.45 12.62 -4.55
N GLU A 63 3.70 13.84 -4.08
CA GLU A 63 3.51 14.21 -2.68
C GLU A 63 2.03 14.13 -2.28
N GLU A 64 1.16 14.77 -3.06
CA GLU A 64 -0.29 14.72 -2.87
C GLU A 64 -0.81 13.27 -2.97
N ALA A 65 -0.36 12.53 -3.98
CA ALA A 65 -0.75 11.14 -4.17
C ALA A 65 -0.32 10.25 -2.99
N LEU A 66 0.91 10.40 -2.46
CA LEU A 66 1.40 9.62 -1.32
C LEU A 66 0.67 9.97 -0.01
N VAL A 67 0.23 11.22 0.17
CA VAL A 67 -0.65 11.58 1.29
C VAL A 67 -1.97 10.81 1.21
N HIS A 68 -2.57 10.71 0.03
CA HIS A 68 -3.79 9.91 -0.17
C HIS A 68 -3.55 8.42 0.06
N VAL A 69 -2.42 7.87 -0.41
CA VAL A 69 -2.03 6.47 -0.13
C VAL A 69 -1.92 6.23 1.37
N ALA A 70 -1.25 7.12 2.11
CA ALA A 70 -1.11 7.00 3.56
C ALA A 70 -2.47 7.01 4.28
N LEU A 71 -3.39 7.87 3.85
CA LEU A 71 -4.75 7.92 4.41
C LEU A 71 -5.53 6.63 4.12
N LEU A 72 -5.50 6.12 2.88
CA LEU A 72 -6.16 4.88 2.50
C LEU A 72 -5.65 3.67 3.31
N LEU A 73 -4.33 3.59 3.48
CA LEU A 73 -3.71 2.55 4.31
C LEU A 73 -4.08 2.70 5.79
N LYS A 74 -4.21 3.92 6.29
CA LYS A 74 -4.67 4.16 7.67
C LYS A 74 -6.11 3.70 7.86
N CYS A 75 -7.00 4.01 6.92
CA CYS A 75 -8.37 3.50 6.93
C CYS A 75 -8.40 1.96 6.91
N ALA A 76 -7.58 1.33 6.08
CA ALA A 76 -7.49 -0.13 6.05
C ALA A 76 -7.05 -0.73 7.40
N GLU A 77 -6.06 -0.10 8.07
CA GLU A 77 -5.60 -0.51 9.41
C GLU A 77 -6.74 -0.41 10.45
N GLU A 78 -7.43 0.73 10.50
CA GLU A 78 -8.53 0.95 11.46
C GLU A 78 -9.69 -0.02 11.25
N VAL A 79 -10.05 -0.30 9.99
CA VAL A 79 -11.09 -1.27 9.65
C VAL A 79 -10.65 -2.70 10.01
N SER A 80 -9.37 -3.06 9.80
CA SER A 80 -8.82 -4.35 10.21
C SER A 80 -8.86 -4.54 11.73
N ASP A 81 -8.56 -3.50 12.49
CA ASP A 81 -8.63 -3.51 13.96
C ASP A 81 -10.07 -3.69 14.45
N GLU A 82 -11.03 -3.04 13.79
CA GLU A 82 -12.45 -3.20 14.11
C GLU A 82 -12.94 -4.62 13.81
N ILE A 83 -12.56 -5.17 12.65
CA ILE A 83 -12.88 -6.55 12.25
C ILE A 83 -12.39 -7.54 13.31
N THR A 84 -11.12 -7.40 13.70
CA THR A 84 -10.50 -8.31 14.69
C THR A 84 -11.16 -8.20 16.07
N ARG A 85 -11.77 -7.05 16.40
CA ARG A 85 -12.43 -6.81 17.69
C ARG A 85 -13.89 -7.30 17.73
N GLN A 86 -14.62 -7.24 16.62
CA GLN A 86 -16.07 -7.47 16.60
C GLN A 86 -16.48 -8.95 16.47
N GLY A 87 -15.62 -9.85 15.98
CA GLY A 87 -15.63 -11.31 16.16
C GLY A 87 -16.94 -12.08 15.89
N SER A 88 -17.98 -11.45 15.34
CA SER A 88 -19.36 -11.97 15.35
C SER A 88 -19.85 -12.44 13.97
N GLY A 89 -19.00 -12.38 12.94
CA GLY A 89 -19.22 -13.02 11.64
C GLY A 89 -20.08 -12.24 10.64
N LEU A 90 -20.46 -10.99 10.94
CA LEU A 90 -21.26 -10.10 10.07
C LEU A 90 -20.44 -8.99 9.39
N GLU A 91 -19.13 -9.13 9.38
CA GLU A 91 -18.20 -8.05 9.01
C GLU A 91 -17.83 -8.04 7.53
N THR A 92 -18.57 -8.75 6.68
CA THR A 92 -18.31 -8.81 5.24
C THR A 92 -18.24 -7.41 4.62
N GLY A 93 -19.09 -6.47 5.05
CA GLY A 93 -19.00 -5.06 4.61
C GLY A 93 -17.71 -4.35 5.04
N LEU A 94 -17.20 -4.64 6.25
CA LEU A 94 -15.93 -4.09 6.73
C LEU A 94 -14.74 -4.71 5.99
N ILE A 95 -14.77 -6.02 5.76
CA ILE A 95 -13.74 -6.72 4.97
C ILE A 95 -13.66 -6.12 3.56
N TRP A 96 -14.81 -5.95 2.90
CA TRP A 96 -14.85 -5.30 1.59
C TRP A 96 -14.33 -3.86 1.64
N SER A 97 -14.68 -3.08 2.66
CA SER A 97 -14.18 -1.70 2.83
C SER A 97 -12.65 -1.63 3.00
N MET A 98 -12.08 -2.55 3.77
CA MET A 98 -10.62 -2.70 3.92
C MET A 98 -9.96 -3.07 2.59
N VAL A 99 -10.50 -4.07 1.89
CA VAL A 99 -9.99 -4.52 0.58
C VAL A 99 -9.97 -3.36 -0.42
N HIS A 100 -11.09 -2.63 -0.56
CA HIS A 100 -11.15 -1.48 -1.47
C HIS A 100 -10.13 -0.40 -1.10
N SER A 101 -9.92 -0.13 0.19
CA SER A 101 -8.93 0.86 0.63
C SER A 101 -7.50 0.47 0.23
N VAL A 102 -7.16 -0.82 0.32
CA VAL A 102 -5.87 -1.35 -0.10
C VAL A 102 -5.73 -1.34 -1.63
N GLU A 103 -6.77 -1.73 -2.36
CA GLU A 103 -6.77 -1.69 -3.83
C GLU A 103 -6.59 -0.26 -4.36
N MET A 104 -7.31 0.71 -3.78
CA MET A 104 -7.15 2.13 -4.08
C MET A 104 -5.72 2.62 -3.82
N ALA A 105 -5.15 2.27 -2.67
CA ALA A 105 -3.77 2.64 -2.35
C ALA A 105 -2.79 2.07 -3.40
N ARG A 106 -2.97 0.80 -3.77
CA ARG A 106 -2.13 0.12 -4.77
C ARG A 106 -2.22 0.80 -6.14
N ALA A 107 -3.41 1.05 -6.64
CA ALA A 107 -3.59 1.66 -7.95
C ALA A 107 -3.01 3.08 -8.02
N VAL A 108 -3.06 3.86 -6.94
CA VAL A 108 -2.38 5.18 -6.89
C VAL A 108 -0.87 5.00 -6.99
N VAL A 109 -0.29 4.01 -6.32
CA VAL A 109 1.14 3.69 -6.43
C VAL A 109 1.50 3.23 -7.84
N GLU A 110 0.73 2.33 -8.45
CA GLU A 110 0.94 1.88 -9.82
C GLU A 110 0.85 3.05 -10.82
N ALA A 111 -0.12 3.94 -10.66
CA ALA A 111 -0.24 5.16 -11.46
C ALA A 111 0.97 6.10 -11.32
N LEU A 112 1.62 6.15 -10.15
CA LEU A 112 2.85 6.92 -9.95
C LEU A 112 4.06 6.25 -10.61
N LEU A 113 4.16 4.93 -10.53
CA LEU A 113 5.24 4.16 -11.14
C LEU A 113 5.17 4.20 -12.67
N ASP A 114 3.96 4.15 -13.23
CA ASP A 114 3.73 4.30 -14.68
C ASP A 114 4.07 5.71 -15.19
N GLY A 115 3.94 6.71 -14.33
CA GLY A 115 4.34 8.10 -14.61
C GLY A 115 5.81 8.41 -14.37
N ALA A 116 6.59 7.46 -13.85
CA ALA A 116 8.03 7.62 -13.66
C ALA A 116 8.78 7.42 -14.99
N PRO A 117 9.86 8.18 -15.26
CA PRO A 117 10.73 7.95 -16.41
C PRO A 117 11.33 6.54 -16.37
N ARG A 118 11.12 5.75 -17.43
CA ARG A 118 11.59 4.35 -17.50
C ARG A 118 13.12 4.20 -17.47
N ASP A 119 13.85 5.28 -17.72
CA ASP A 119 15.31 5.30 -17.72
C ASP A 119 15.94 5.44 -16.31
N ALA A 120 15.14 5.75 -15.28
CA ALA A 120 15.61 5.80 -13.89
C ALA A 120 15.64 4.40 -13.22
N VAL A 121 15.06 3.38 -13.86
CA VAL A 121 15.03 1.98 -13.40
C VAL A 121 15.62 1.07 -14.48
N GLY A 122 16.78 1.47 -15.04
CA GLY A 122 17.51 0.69 -16.04
C GLY A 122 18.84 0.18 -15.49
N LEU A 123 18.82 -0.96 -14.80
CA LEU A 123 20.01 -1.82 -14.68
C LEU A 123 20.24 -2.50 -16.03
N GLY A 124 21.51 -2.55 -16.43
CA GLY A 124 21.97 -2.87 -17.78
C GLY A 124 21.41 -4.16 -18.39
N VAL A 125 21.10 -4.06 -19.68
CA VAL A 125 21.32 -5.14 -20.64
C VAL A 125 22.00 -4.51 -21.84
N GLU A 126 23.34 -4.53 -21.84
CA GLU A 126 24.11 -4.32 -23.07
C GLU A 126 23.87 -5.52 -23.98
N GLY A 127 22.91 -5.38 -24.89
CA GLY A 127 22.77 -6.24 -26.06
C GLY A 127 23.70 -5.72 -27.14
N GLY A 128 24.79 -6.43 -27.37
CA GLY A 128 25.70 -6.18 -28.47
C GLY A 128 25.01 -6.33 -29.83
N CYS A 129 25.38 -5.45 -30.76
CA CYS A 129 25.39 -5.69 -32.19
C CYS A 129 26.78 -5.34 -32.71
#